data_AF-A0AAU5PIM1-F1
#
_entry.id   AF-A0AAU5PIM1-F1
#
_cell.length_a   1.000
_cell.length_b   1.000
_cell.length_c   1.000
_cell.angle_alpha   90.00
_cell.angle_beta   90.00
_cell.angle_gamma   90.00
#
_symmetry.space_group_name_H-M   'P 1'
#
loop_
_entity.id
_entity.type
_entity.pdbx_description
1 polymer ?
#
loop_
_entity_poly.entity_id
_entity_poly.type
_entity_poly.pdbx_seq_one_letter_code
_entity_poly.pdbx_strand_id
1 'polypeptide(L)'
;MRKMMSAAAAFATAATAVVTMSSAAQAAPDGDSTVYGCRSGNVCIWPQGVEPFDNPHPTVQYSSYGYHNLSNQYGDHWVLNNQYGGATASLCYNYGGTNCYETLYQDDWTYENLTPINSITLNRP
;
A
#
# COMPACT_ATOMS: atom_id res chain seq x y z
N MET A 1 -72.90 8.11 27.82
CA MET A 1 -72.42 7.00 28.69
C MET A 1 -70.90 7.00 28.59
N ARG A 2 -70.20 7.76 29.44
CA ARG A 2 -69.52 7.34 30.69
C ARG A 2 -68.56 6.15 30.52
N LYS A 3 -67.26 6.52 30.57
CA LYS A 3 -66.13 5.91 31.30
C LYS A 3 -65.66 4.52 30.87
N MET A 4 -64.35 4.37 30.67
CA MET A 4 -63.43 3.71 31.63
C MET A 4 -62.00 3.66 31.04
N MET A 5 -61.03 4.05 31.90
CA MET A 5 -59.71 3.39 32.12
C MET A 5 -58.68 3.35 30.96
N SER A 6 -57.37 3.39 31.15
CA SER A 6 -56.47 3.61 32.29
C SER A 6 -55.07 3.86 31.69
N ALA A 7 -54.21 4.51 32.47
CA ALA A 7 -52.83 4.83 32.12
C ALA A 7 -51.93 3.60 31.91
N ALA A 8 -50.94 3.72 31.03
CA ALA A 8 -49.67 3.02 31.13
C ALA A 8 -48.57 3.82 30.40
N ALA A 9 -47.65 4.38 31.18
CA ALA A 9 -46.40 4.92 30.68
C ALA A 9 -45.51 3.75 30.25
N ALA A 10 -45.00 3.79 29.02
CA ALA A 10 -43.94 2.90 28.57
C ALA A 10 -42.73 3.76 28.19
N PHE A 11 -41.74 3.77 29.08
CA PHE A 11 -40.39 4.24 28.80
C PHE A 11 -39.79 3.33 27.72
N ALA A 12 -39.64 3.83 26.50
CA ALA A 12 -38.80 3.21 25.49
C ALA A 12 -37.44 3.91 25.52
N THR A 13 -36.50 3.28 26.24
CA THR A 13 -35.08 3.63 26.27
C THR A 13 -34.52 3.65 24.85
N ALA A 14 -33.93 4.78 24.45
CA ALA A 14 -33.15 4.90 23.24
C ALA A 14 -31.92 3.98 23.35
N ALA A 15 -31.93 2.87 22.62
CA ALA A 15 -30.74 2.07 22.38
C ALA A 15 -29.99 2.72 21.20
N THR A 16 -29.06 3.62 21.50
CA THR A 16 -28.03 4.02 20.55
C THR A 16 -27.15 2.81 20.29
N ALA A 17 -27.40 2.12 19.17
CA ALA A 17 -26.45 1.17 18.62
C ALA A 17 -25.20 1.96 18.20
N VAL A 18 -24.21 2.00 19.09
CA VAL A 18 -22.85 2.39 18.72
C VAL A 18 -22.36 1.26 17.82
N VAL A 19 -22.40 1.48 16.51
CA VAL A 19 -21.57 0.70 15.59
C VAL A 19 -20.15 0.99 16.01
N THR A 20 -19.60 0.11 16.83
CA THR A 20 -18.17 -0.04 16.99
C THR A 20 -17.64 -0.20 15.58
N MET A 21 -17.00 0.85 15.08
CA MET A 21 -16.18 0.73 13.89
C MET A 21 -15.24 -0.42 14.20
N SER A 22 -15.45 -1.55 13.52
CA SER A 22 -14.49 -2.63 13.52
C SER A 22 -13.20 -1.96 13.13
N SER A 23 -12.31 -1.78 14.11
CA SER A 23 -10.91 -1.56 13.86
C SER A 23 -10.59 -2.63 12.84
N ALA A 24 -10.33 -2.23 11.59
CA ALA A 24 -9.62 -3.09 10.68
C ALA A 24 -8.32 -3.34 11.45
N ALA A 25 -8.26 -4.46 12.16
CA ALA A 25 -7.02 -4.94 12.71
C ALA A 25 -6.18 -5.10 11.46
N GLN A 26 -5.29 -4.13 11.20
CA GLN A 26 -4.20 -4.34 10.28
C GLN A 26 -3.41 -5.48 10.93
N ALA A 27 -3.77 -6.70 10.56
CA ALA A 27 -2.96 -7.86 10.83
C ALA A 27 -1.61 -7.49 10.24
N ALA A 28 -0.62 -7.26 11.12
CA ALA A 28 0.76 -7.14 10.67
C ALA A 28 1.00 -8.37 9.81
N PRO A 29 1.34 -8.21 8.51
CA PRO A 29 1.54 -9.36 7.66
C PRO A 29 2.58 -10.24 8.34
N ASP A 30 2.27 -11.53 8.49
CA ASP A 30 3.30 -12.55 8.72
C ASP A 30 4.48 -12.17 7.81
N GLY A 31 5.72 -12.19 8.32
CA GLY A 31 6.90 -11.70 7.61
C GLY A 31 7.20 -12.35 6.24
N ASP A 32 6.36 -13.30 5.83
CA ASP A 32 6.35 -13.99 4.53
C ASP A 32 5.17 -13.62 3.61
N SER A 33 4.29 -12.68 3.97
CA SER A 33 3.22 -12.24 3.08
C SER A 33 3.79 -11.59 1.83
N THR A 34 3.29 -11.99 0.66
CA THR A 34 3.71 -11.42 -0.63
C THR A 34 2.53 -10.96 -1.46
N VAL A 35 2.70 -9.86 -2.19
CA VAL A 35 1.79 -9.42 -3.26
C VAL A 35 2.49 -9.68 -4.59
N TYR A 36 2.01 -10.64 -5.38
CA TYR A 36 2.63 -11.07 -6.65
C TYR A 36 4.14 -11.37 -6.53
N GLY A 37 4.55 -11.99 -5.42
CA GLY A 37 5.95 -12.31 -5.13
C GLY A 37 6.76 -11.17 -4.50
N CYS A 38 6.21 -9.97 -4.41
CA CYS A 38 6.80 -8.86 -3.67
C CYS A 38 6.56 -9.03 -2.17
N ARG A 39 7.60 -9.21 -1.37
CA ARG A 39 7.45 -9.37 0.09
C ARG A 39 6.94 -8.09 0.75
N SER A 40 6.14 -8.25 1.80
CA SER A 40 5.71 -7.13 2.62
C SER A 40 6.92 -6.43 3.24
N GLY A 41 6.91 -5.10 3.22
CA GLY A 41 8.05 -4.27 3.62
C GLY A 41 9.01 -3.93 2.49
N ASN A 42 8.75 -4.39 1.25
CA ASN A 42 9.64 -4.15 0.12
C ASN A 42 9.06 -3.22 -0.94
N VAL A 43 9.94 -2.59 -1.70
CA VAL A 43 9.64 -2.04 -3.03
C VAL A 43 10.15 -3.02 -4.08
N CYS A 44 9.32 -3.37 -5.05
CA CYS A 44 9.62 -4.42 -6.02
C CYS A 44 9.47 -3.94 -7.46
N ILE A 45 10.30 -4.50 -8.34
CA ILE A 45 10.27 -4.26 -9.79
C ILE A 45 10.14 -5.60 -10.50
N TRP A 46 9.20 -5.72 -11.44
CA TRP A 46 9.05 -6.89 -12.30
C TRP A 46 9.87 -6.76 -13.59
N PRO A 47 10.17 -7.87 -14.29
CA PRO A 47 10.86 -7.79 -15.58
C PRO A 47 10.14 -6.86 -16.58
N GLN A 48 10.90 -6.33 -17.54
CA GLN A 48 10.39 -5.42 -18.56
C GLN A 48 9.17 -6.02 -19.28
N GLY A 49 8.08 -5.27 -19.33
CA GLY A 49 6.85 -5.66 -20.03
C GLY A 49 6.15 -6.92 -19.49
N VAL A 50 6.49 -7.37 -18.28
CA VAL A 50 5.89 -8.55 -17.66
C VAL A 50 4.78 -8.13 -16.70
N GLU A 51 3.60 -8.71 -16.88
CA GLU A 51 2.45 -8.52 -15.99
C GLU A 51 2.62 -9.33 -14.67
N PRO A 52 2.59 -8.69 -13.49
CA PRO A 52 2.80 -9.36 -12.19
C PRO A 52 1.82 -10.50 -11.89
N PHE A 53 0.58 -10.39 -12.38
CA PHE A 53 -0.44 -11.43 -12.21
C PHE A 53 -0.10 -12.71 -12.99
N ASP A 54 0.42 -12.58 -14.21
CA ASP A 54 0.77 -13.72 -15.06
C ASP A 54 2.12 -14.33 -14.67
N ASN A 55 3.03 -13.52 -14.14
CA ASN A 55 4.36 -13.95 -13.72
C ASN A 55 4.79 -13.23 -12.42
N PRO A 56 4.44 -13.79 -11.24
CA PRO A 56 4.65 -13.16 -9.92
C PRO A 56 6.09 -13.33 -9.42
N HIS A 57 7.08 -12.94 -10.25
CA HIS A 57 8.50 -13.09 -9.98
C HIS A 57 9.24 -11.75 -10.21
N PRO A 58 9.25 -10.84 -9.21
CA PRO A 58 10.00 -9.60 -9.32
C PRO A 58 11.51 -9.87 -9.41
N THR A 59 12.21 -9.10 -10.23
CA THR A 59 13.67 -9.21 -10.42
C THR A 59 14.44 -8.39 -9.40
N VAL A 60 13.79 -7.39 -8.80
CA VAL A 60 14.38 -6.50 -7.80
C VAL A 60 13.42 -6.39 -6.63
N GLN A 61 13.96 -6.49 -5.41
CA GLN A 61 13.23 -6.22 -4.17
C GLN A 61 14.14 -5.50 -3.19
N TYR A 62 13.78 -4.27 -2.81
CA TYR A 62 14.50 -3.46 -1.84
C TYR A 62 13.72 -3.41 -0.53
N SER A 63 14.41 -3.63 0.59
CA SER A 63 13.80 -3.60 1.95
C SER A 63 14.43 -2.54 2.86
N SER A 64 15.65 -2.08 2.56
CA SER A 64 16.34 -1.09 3.36
C SER A 64 15.98 0.33 2.90
N TYR A 65 15.58 1.18 3.84
CA TYR A 65 15.38 2.61 3.59
C TYR A 65 16.64 3.30 3.03
N GLY A 66 16.42 4.37 2.27
CA GLY A 66 17.46 5.09 1.53
C GLY A 66 17.38 4.86 0.02
N TYR A 67 18.34 5.42 -0.71
CA TYR A 67 18.37 5.32 -2.16
C TYR A 67 19.01 3.99 -2.62
N HIS A 68 18.51 3.49 -3.74
CA HIS A 68 19.04 2.35 -4.48
C HIS A 68 19.24 2.77 -5.92
N ASN A 69 20.48 2.76 -6.38
CA ASN A 69 20.78 3.06 -7.77
C ASN A 69 20.33 1.88 -8.65
N LEU A 70 19.57 2.20 -9.69
CA LEU A 70 19.16 1.21 -10.67
C LEU A 70 20.30 0.98 -11.66
N SER A 71 20.43 -0.26 -12.10
CA SER A 71 21.33 -0.65 -13.19
C SER A 71 20.62 -1.63 -14.10
N ASN A 72 20.75 -1.46 -15.41
CA ASN A 72 20.16 -2.35 -16.41
C ASN A 72 18.63 -2.50 -16.29
N GLN A 73 17.92 -1.44 -15.89
CA GLN A 73 16.46 -1.36 -16.00
C GLN A 73 16.13 -0.49 -17.21
N TYR A 74 15.42 -1.04 -18.19
CA TYR A 74 15.16 -0.39 -19.48
C TYR A 74 13.73 -0.65 -19.93
N GLY A 75 13.13 0.34 -20.57
CA GLY A 75 11.74 0.31 -21.00
C GLY A 75 10.78 0.25 -19.82
N ASP A 76 9.60 -0.32 -20.06
CA ASP A 76 8.49 -0.22 -19.11
C ASP A 76 8.47 -1.39 -18.13
N HIS A 77 8.30 -1.08 -16.85
CA HIS A 77 8.26 -2.05 -15.75
C HIS A 77 7.13 -1.72 -14.79
N TRP A 78 6.58 -2.75 -14.16
CA TRP A 78 5.76 -2.57 -12.97
C TRP A 78 6.65 -2.32 -11.75
N VAL A 79 6.29 -1.32 -10.96
CA VAL A 79 6.89 -1.01 -9.66
C VAL A 79 5.78 -0.97 -8.61
N LEU A 80 6.00 -1.69 -7.49
CA LEU A 80 5.10 -1.73 -6.34
C LEU A 80 5.83 -1.22 -5.11
N ASN A 81 5.17 -0.37 -4.34
CA ASN A 81 5.53 -0.11 -2.95
C ASN A 81 4.69 -0.97 -1.98
N ASN A 82 5.18 -2.17 -1.63
CA ASN A 82 4.53 -3.06 -0.65
C ASN A 82 5.04 -2.81 0.78
N GLN A 83 5.60 -1.63 1.04
CA GLN A 83 5.97 -1.20 2.38
C GLN A 83 4.72 -0.87 3.20
N TYR A 84 4.85 -0.87 4.52
CA TYR A 84 3.76 -0.58 5.46
C TYR A 84 4.10 0.58 6.40
N GLY A 85 3.09 1.06 7.13
CA GLY A 85 3.26 2.04 8.19
C GLY A 85 3.43 3.48 7.69
N GLY A 86 2.98 3.78 6.47
CA GLY A 86 3.10 5.11 5.85
C GLY A 86 4.40 5.35 5.09
N ALA A 87 5.25 4.33 4.94
CA ALA A 87 6.46 4.42 4.14
C ALA A 87 6.12 4.59 2.64
N THR A 88 6.92 5.40 1.95
CA THR A 88 6.74 5.68 0.51
C THR A 88 7.95 5.23 -0.30
N ALA A 89 7.77 5.13 -1.61
CA ALA A 89 8.86 4.93 -2.56
C ALA A 89 8.88 6.08 -3.56
N SER A 90 10.06 6.61 -3.90
CA SER A 90 10.18 7.68 -4.90
C SER A 90 11.03 7.25 -6.09
N LEU A 91 10.54 7.50 -7.31
CA LEU A 91 11.28 7.27 -8.56
C LEU A 91 12.06 8.53 -8.93
N CYS A 92 13.36 8.37 -9.18
CA CYS A 92 14.29 9.49 -9.29
C CYS A 92 15.10 9.43 -10.58
N TYR A 93 15.13 10.56 -11.30
CA TYR A 93 15.87 10.67 -12.57
C TYR A 93 17.38 10.62 -12.38
N ASN A 94 17.90 10.99 -11.21
CA ASN A 94 19.33 10.95 -10.95
C ASN A 94 19.71 9.74 -10.10
N TYR A 95 20.99 9.36 -10.15
CA TYR A 95 21.58 8.51 -9.13
C TYR A 95 21.58 9.21 -7.75
N GLY A 96 21.61 8.42 -6.69
CA GLY A 96 21.72 8.92 -5.32
C GLY A 96 20.41 9.44 -4.70
N GLY A 97 19.26 9.11 -5.28
CA GLY A 97 17.96 9.49 -4.72
C GLY A 97 17.63 10.97 -4.83
N THR A 98 18.00 11.62 -5.94
CA THR A 98 17.74 13.05 -6.19
C THR A 98 16.94 13.27 -7.46
N ASN A 99 16.27 14.43 -7.57
CA ASN A 99 15.40 14.76 -8.71
C ASN A 99 14.29 13.71 -8.92
N CYS A 100 13.51 13.48 -7.85
CA CYS A 100 12.42 12.52 -7.85
C CYS A 100 11.11 13.18 -8.30
N TYR A 101 10.39 12.52 -9.19
CA TYR A 101 9.19 13.09 -9.83
C TYR A 101 7.90 12.39 -9.42
N GLU A 102 8.00 11.12 -9.03
CA GLU A 102 6.87 10.30 -8.63
C GLU A 102 7.11 9.71 -7.24
N THR A 103 6.04 9.62 -6.46
CA THR A 103 6.05 9.00 -5.13
C THR A 103 4.87 8.05 -5.05
N LEU A 104 5.18 6.79 -4.78
CA LEU A 104 4.24 5.71 -4.54
C LEU A 104 3.98 5.64 -3.03
N TYR A 105 2.73 5.79 -2.61
CA TYR A 105 2.34 5.56 -1.23
C TYR A 105 2.32 4.06 -0.94
N GLN A 106 2.04 3.70 0.31
CA GLN A 106 1.85 2.31 0.70
C GLN A 106 0.81 1.65 -0.21
N ASP A 107 1.14 0.44 -0.70
CA ASP A 107 0.33 -0.41 -1.57
C ASP A 107 0.04 0.17 -2.97
N ASP A 108 0.69 1.27 -3.35
CA ASP A 108 0.59 1.87 -4.69
C ASP A 108 1.47 1.16 -5.73
N TRP A 109 0.98 1.19 -6.97
CA TRP A 109 1.60 0.60 -8.15
C TRP A 109 1.76 1.65 -9.25
N THR A 110 2.79 1.48 -10.06
CA THR A 110 2.93 2.22 -11.32
C THR A 110 3.54 1.33 -12.41
N TYR A 111 3.16 1.59 -13.67
CA TYR A 111 3.74 0.96 -14.85
C TYR A 111 4.47 2.05 -15.63
N GLU A 112 5.79 2.08 -15.49
CA GLU A 112 6.60 3.23 -15.88
C GLU A 112 7.83 2.83 -16.67
N ASN A 113 8.24 3.74 -17.55
CA ASN A 113 9.49 3.58 -18.27
C ASN A 113 10.66 3.86 -17.31
N LEU A 114 11.41 2.83 -16.96
CA LEU A 114 12.55 2.95 -16.04
C LEU A 114 13.85 3.36 -16.74
N THR A 115 13.87 3.50 -18.07
CA THR A 115 15.06 3.97 -18.81
C THR A 115 15.61 5.31 -18.30
N PRO A 116 14.80 6.35 -18.06
CA PRO A 116 15.29 7.61 -17.49
C PRO A 116 15.51 7.57 -15.97
N ILE A 117 15.10 6.48 -15.29
CA ILE A 117 15.12 6.38 -13.84
C ILE A 117 16.43 5.76 -13.39
N ASN A 118 17.21 6.52 -12.63
CA ASN A 118 18.54 6.09 -12.20
C ASN A 118 18.58 5.66 -10.73
N SER A 119 17.55 5.99 -9.93
CA SER A 119 17.42 5.45 -8.57
C SER A 119 15.98 5.39 -8.06
N ILE A 120 15.76 4.54 -7.07
CA ILE A 120 14.53 4.49 -6.26
C ILE A 120 14.90 4.76 -4.81
N THR A 121 14.13 5.58 -4.11
CA THR A 121 14.33 5.85 -2.67
C THR A 121 13.20 5.25 -1.87
N LEU A 122 13.55 4.45 -0.85
CA LEU A 122 12.60 3.96 0.16
C LEU A 122 12.60 4.95 1.32
N ASN A 123 11.48 5.64 1.51
CA ASN A 123 11.36 6.71 2.49
C ASN A 123 10.70 6.21 3.77
N ARG A 124 11.18 6.72 4.91
CA ARG A 124 10.54 6.48 6.20
C ARG A 124 9.23 7.27 6.29
N PRO A 125 8.24 6.77 7.05
CA PRO A 125 7.04 7.54 7.39
C PRO A 125 7.36 8.84 8.14
#